data_AF-A0A2W5PR18-F1
#
_entry.id   AF-A0A2W5PR18-F1
#
_cell.length_a   1.000
_cell.length_b   1.000
_cell.length_c   1.000
_cell.angle_alpha   90.00
_cell.angle_beta   90.00
_cell.angle_gamma   90.00
#
_symmetry.space_group_name_H-M   'P 1'
#
loop_
_entity.id
_entity.type
_entity.pdbx_description
1 polymer ?
#
loop_
_entity_poly.entity_id
_entity_poly.type
_entity_poly.pdbx_seq_one_letter_code
_entity_poly.pdbx_strand_id
1 'polypeptide(L)' 'RKVHAAIKKDAMARGLLCYPMGGTVDGRVGDHVLLAPPFIATRDELQRIASLLADSVDAVTRAAMR' A
#
# COMPACT_ATOMS: atom_id res chain seq x y z
N ARG A 1 0.95 15.11 -4.94
CA ARG A 1 0.79 14.58 -3.56
C ARG A 1 1.53 13.24 -3.49
N LYS A 2 2.26 12.92 -2.42
CA LYS A 2 2.97 11.62 -2.32
C LYS A 2 2.01 10.53 -1.82
N VAL A 3 1.23 9.92 -2.71
CA VAL A 3 0.17 8.96 -2.31
C VAL A 3 0.79 7.69 -1.70
N HIS A 4 1.89 7.20 -2.27
CA HIS A 4 2.64 6.05 -1.74
C HIS A 4 3.01 6.21 -0.26
N ALA A 5 3.45 7.41 0.15
CA ALA A 5 3.85 7.70 1.53
C ALA A 5 2.65 7.71 2.49
N ALA A 6 1.51 8.24 2.04
CA ALA A 6 0.27 8.24 2.80
C ALA A 6 -0.28 6.81 2.96
N ILE A 7 -0.24 5.99 1.90
CA ILE A 7 -0.64 4.57 1.96
C ILE A 7 0.23 3.82 2.96
N LYS A 8 1.57 3.99 2.95
CA LYS A 8 2.43 3.34 3.96
C LYS A 8 2.05 3.72 5.38
N LYS A 9 1.76 5.00 5.65
CA LYS A 9 1.39 5.45 6.99
C LYS A 9 0.09 4.78 7.45
N ASP A 10 -0.92 4.75 6.59
CA ASP A 10 -2.21 4.13 6.90
C ASP A 10 -2.08 2.60 7.05
N ALA A 11 -1.39 1.94 6.12
CA ALA A 11 -1.15 0.49 6.15
C ALA A 11 -0.40 0.07 7.41
N MET A 12 0.65 0.81 7.81
CA MET A 12 1.36 0.55 9.07
C MET A 12 0.44 0.66 10.28
N ALA A 13 -0.47 1.65 10.32
CA ALA A 13 -1.44 1.79 11.41
C ALA A 13 -2.44 0.62 11.46
N ARG A 14 -2.69 -0.03 10.31
CA ARG A 14 -3.51 -1.26 10.20
C ARG A 14 -2.71 -2.55 10.44
N GLY A 15 -1.43 -2.46 10.76
CA GLY A 15 -0.55 -3.60 11.00
C GLY A 15 0.01 -4.26 9.73
N LEU A 16 -0.01 -3.55 8.59
CA LEU A 16 0.61 -4.01 7.35
C LEU A 16 1.89 -3.23 7.05
N LEU A 17 3.03 -3.94 6.98
CA LEU A 17 4.27 -3.39 6.44
C LEU A 17 4.26 -3.51 4.91
N CYS A 18 4.64 -2.43 4.23
CA CYS A 18 4.78 -2.41 2.78
C CYS A 18 5.99 -1.56 2.35
N TYR A 19 6.41 -1.73 1.10
CA TYR A 19 7.53 -0.97 0.50
C TYR A 19 6.95 0.04 -0.50
N PRO A 20 6.67 1.29 -0.08
CA PRO A 20 6.16 2.31 -0.97
C PRO A 20 7.31 3.01 -1.71
N MET A 21 7.06 3.46 -2.93
CA MET A 21 8.01 4.32 -3.64
C MET A 21 7.30 5.14 -4.72
N GLY A 22 7.88 6.30 -5.05
CA GLY A 22 7.37 7.22 -6.07
C GLY A 22 8.35 7.35 -7.24
N GLY A 23 7.91 8.02 -8.30
CA GLY A 23 8.73 8.23 -9.51
C GLY A 23 8.82 7.01 -10.41
N THR A 24 7.81 6.13 -10.38
CA THR A 24 7.88 4.82 -11.07
C THR A 24 7.68 4.91 -12.58
N VAL A 25 7.18 6.04 -13.09
CA VAL A 25 6.97 6.25 -14.54
C VAL A 25 8.24 6.79 -15.20
N ASP A 26 8.83 7.85 -14.65
CA ASP A 26 9.93 8.62 -15.27
C ASP A 26 10.95 9.16 -14.25
N GLY A 27 10.95 8.62 -13.03
CA GLY A 27 11.74 9.13 -11.91
C GLY A 27 11.11 10.33 -11.18
N ARG A 28 9.96 10.85 -11.65
CA ARG A 28 9.27 12.00 -11.05
C ARG A 28 7.83 11.69 -10.66
N VAL A 29 7.08 11.03 -11.54
CA VAL A 29 5.66 10.70 -11.34
C VAL A 29 5.42 9.20 -11.26
N GLY A 30 4.25 8.82 -10.72
CA GLY A 30 3.87 7.44 -10.46
C GLY A 30 4.19 7.01 -9.04
N ASP A 31 3.17 6.49 -8.35
CA ASP A 31 3.25 5.95 -7.01
C ASP A 31 3.03 4.43 -7.07
N HIS A 32 3.83 3.66 -6.36
CA HIS A 32 3.64 2.22 -6.22
C HIS A 32 3.81 1.74 -4.78
N VAL A 33 3.30 0.54 -4.54
CA VAL A 33 3.46 -0.19 -3.28
C VAL A 33 3.83 -1.63 -3.63
N LEU A 34 4.92 -2.12 -3.05
CA LEU A 34 5.34 -3.51 -3.16
C LEU A 34 5.04 -4.26 -1.86
N LEU A 35 4.57 -5.50 -2.01
CA LEU A 35 4.37 -6.47 -0.95
C LEU A 35 5.34 -7.65 -1.16
N ALA A 36 5.92 -8.14 -0.07
CA ALA A 36 6.83 -9.28 -0.09
C ALA A 36 6.44 -10.27 1.02
N PRO A 37 5.29 -10.97 0.89
CA PRO A 37 4.92 -12.02 1.84
C PRO A 37 5.92 -13.18 1.78
N PRO A 38 6.12 -13.93 2.89
CA PRO A 38 6.98 -15.10 2.89
C PRO A 38 6.35 -16.23 2.05
N PHE A 39 7.17 -17.11 1.46
CA PHE A 39 6.69 -18.25 0.66
C PHE A 39 5.84 -19.26 1.44
N ILE A 40 5.96 -19.27 2.77
CA ILE A 40 5.17 -20.12 3.67
C ILE A 40 3.81 -19.52 4.04
N ALA A 41 3.48 -18.32 3.55
CA ALA A 41 2.21 -17.68 3.84
C ALA A 41 1.03 -18.52 3.33
N THR A 42 0.03 -18.68 4.19
CA THR A 42 -1.23 -19.33 3.88
C THR A 42 -2.11 -18.43 3.01
N ARG A 43 -3.13 -19.02 2.39
CA ARG A 43 -4.11 -18.28 1.58
C ARG A 43 -4.85 -17.21 2.38
N ASP A 44 -5.19 -17.52 3.63
CA ASP A 44 -5.90 -16.60 4.52
C ASP A 44 -5.01 -15.40 4.92
N GLU A 45 -3.72 -15.64 5.15
CA GLU A 45 -2.75 -14.55 5.39
C GLU A 45 -2.60 -13.66 4.15
N LEU A 46 -2.52 -14.24 2.95
CA LEU A 46 -2.47 -13.47 1.71
C LEU A 46 -3.74 -12.65 1.47
N GLN A 47 -4.92 -13.22 1.75
CA GLN A 47 -6.19 -12.48 1.71
C GLN A 47 -6.18 -11.32 2.71
N ARG A 48 -5.72 -11.56 3.94
CA ARG A 48 -5.62 -10.51 4.95
C ARG A 48 -4.68 -9.39 4.50
N ILE A 49 -3.50 -9.71 3.96
CA ILE A 49 -2.54 -8.73 3.43
C ILE A 49 -3.18 -7.89 2.32
N ALA A 50 -3.85 -8.54 1.37
CA ALA A 50 -4.50 -7.87 0.25
C ALA A 50 -5.65 -6.95 0.73
N SER A 51 -6.48 -7.40 1.67
CA SER A 51 -7.56 -6.60 2.24
C SER A 51 -7.05 -5.38 2.99
N LEU A 52 -6.02 -5.53 3.83
CA LEU A 52 -5.42 -4.40 4.55
C LEU A 52 -4.84 -3.35 3.60
N LEU A 53 -4.18 -3.80 2.51
CA LEU A 53 -3.68 -2.88 1.50
C LEU A 53 -4.83 -2.17 0.77
N ALA A 54 -5.87 -2.90 0.36
CA ALA A 54 -7.03 -2.33 -0.32
C ALA A 54 -7.70 -1.26 0.55
N ASP A 55 -7.93 -1.54 1.83
CA ASP A 55 -8.51 -0.57 2.76
C ASP A 55 -7.66 0.72 2.87
N SER A 56 -6.33 0.60 2.89
CA SER A 56 -5.43 1.75 2.93
C SER A 56 -5.43 2.55 1.64
N VAL A 57 -5.46 1.89 0.48
CA VAL A 57 -5.59 2.57 -0.81
C VAL A 57 -6.90 3.33 -0.87
N ASP A 58 -8.01 2.70 -0.49
CA ASP A 58 -9.33 3.32 -0.49
C ASP A 58 -9.40 4.51 0.47
N ALA A 59 -8.93 4.37 1.70
CA ALA A 59 -8.94 5.44 2.68
C ALA A 59 -8.15 6.67 2.21
N VAL A 60 -6.95 6.46 1.67
CA VAL A 60 -6.07 7.54 1.21
C VAL A 60 -6.59 8.19 -0.06
N THR A 61 -7.03 7.41 -1.05
CA THR A 61 -7.47 7.94 -2.34
C THR A 61 -8.83 8.64 -2.24
N ARG A 62 -9.79 8.10 -1.48
CA ARG A 62 -11.08 8.76 -1.23
C ARG A 62 -10.92 10.07 -0.45
N ALA A 63 -10.04 10.09 0.55
CA ALA A 63 -9.70 11.32 1.28
C ALA A 63 -8.94 12.34 0.40
N ALA A 64 -8.35 11.90 -0.71
CA ALA A 64 -7.69 12.78 -1.66
C ALA A 64 -8.60 13.32 -2.77
N MET A 65 -9.79 12.74 -2.94
CA MET A 65 -10.82 13.19 -3.89
C MET A 65 -11.81 14.20 -3.27
N ARG A 66 -11.69 14.49 -1.97
CA ARG A 66 -12.38 15.57 -1.27
C ARG A 66 -11.46 16.79 -1.19
#